data_AF-V4EEV0-F1
#
_entry.id   AF-V4EEV0-F1
#
_cell.length_a   1.000
_cell.length_b   1.000
_cell.length_c   1.000
_cell.angle_alpha   90.00
_cell.angle_beta   90.00
_cell.angle_gamma   90.00
#
_symmetry.space_group_name_H-M   'P 1'
#
loop_
_entity.id
_entity.type
_entity.pdbx_description
1 polymer ?
#
loop_
_entity_poly.entity_id
_entity_poly.type
_entity_poly.pdbx_seq_one_letter_code
_entity_poly.pdbx_strand_id
1 'polypeptide(L)'
;MTIKFNVNGAERKRLVQLISEMTGSSAKYLGVPSCAYQVSCFTVSKEGELTFEDGADISKLELLIERLAEHGFEAEITETIPAKESSDEIEGLVIELPRATFTDTGLENLKRLLESKGGLIKKALQLEELPIEVTDERVSFLWFPFPVAPEEIKAYSHFICSLAKLAKEQKRITAKPKEIENEKYAFRCFLLRLGFIGDEYKAERKLLLSKLTGSSAFKSGEAKHKEVE
;
A
#
# COMPACT_ATOMS: atom_id res chain seq x y z
N MET A 1 -5.31 -20.29 -16.29
CA MET A 1 -4.59 -21.00 -15.20
C MET A 1 -5.43 -22.21 -14.77
N THR A 2 -4.76 -23.29 -14.35
CA THR A 2 -5.38 -24.56 -13.94
C THR A 2 -4.91 -24.94 -12.54
N ILE A 3 -5.82 -25.31 -11.65
CA ILE A 3 -5.55 -25.73 -10.27
C ILE A 3 -6.03 -27.17 -10.09
N LYS A 4 -5.19 -28.05 -9.59
CA LYS A 4 -5.54 -29.45 -9.39
C LYS A 4 -5.92 -29.69 -7.94
N PHE A 5 -7.13 -30.21 -7.70
CA PHE A 5 -7.55 -30.62 -6.36
C PHE A 5 -7.46 -32.13 -6.15
N ASN A 6 -7.10 -32.89 -7.20
CA ASN A 6 -6.96 -34.36 -7.16
C ASN A 6 -8.20 -35.09 -6.61
N VAL A 7 -9.39 -34.50 -6.78
CA VAL A 7 -10.67 -35.07 -6.30
C VAL A 7 -11.51 -35.65 -7.43
N ASN A 8 -12.22 -36.75 -7.14
CA ASN A 8 -13.11 -37.40 -8.10
C ASN A 8 -14.44 -37.79 -7.44
N GLY A 9 -15.39 -38.30 -8.25
CA GLY A 9 -16.63 -38.89 -7.75
C GLY A 9 -17.45 -37.97 -6.85
N ALA A 10 -17.66 -38.40 -5.60
CA ALA A 10 -18.44 -37.68 -4.60
C ALA A 10 -17.72 -36.40 -4.13
N GLU A 11 -16.41 -36.45 -3.90
CA GLU A 11 -15.62 -35.28 -3.47
C GLU A 11 -15.58 -34.20 -4.55
N ARG A 12 -15.56 -34.58 -5.83
CA ARG A 12 -15.70 -33.61 -6.93
C ARG A 12 -17.06 -32.89 -6.89
N LYS A 13 -18.14 -33.60 -6.58
CA LYS A 13 -19.46 -32.98 -6.45
C LYS A 13 -19.51 -32.03 -5.24
N ARG A 14 -18.87 -32.41 -4.14
CA ARG A 14 -18.71 -31.57 -2.95
C ARG A 14 -17.91 -30.30 -3.26
N LEU A 15 -16.82 -30.42 -4.03
CA LEU A 15 -16.05 -29.27 -4.52
C LEU A 15 -16.93 -28.32 -5.35
N VAL A 16 -17.66 -28.86 -6.34
CA VAL A 16 -18.57 -28.07 -7.19
C VAL A 16 -19.66 -27.38 -6.38
N GLN A 17 -20.24 -28.08 -5.39
CA GLN A 17 -21.24 -27.50 -4.51
C GLN A 17 -20.68 -26.35 -3.68
N LEU A 18 -19.49 -26.52 -3.09
CA LEU A 18 -18.86 -25.49 -2.28
C LEU A 18 -18.53 -24.24 -3.12
N ILE A 19 -18.02 -24.43 -4.34
CA ILE A 19 -17.80 -23.32 -5.29
C ILE A 19 -19.13 -22.63 -5.63
N SER A 20 -20.22 -23.39 -5.82
CA SER A 20 -21.56 -22.86 -6.08
C SER A 20 -22.10 -22.00 -4.94
N GLU A 21 -21.92 -22.46 -3.70
CA GLU A 21 -22.31 -21.74 -2.48
C GLU A 21 -21.50 -20.45 -2.32
N MET A 22 -20.18 -20.53 -2.50
CA MET A 22 -19.29 -19.37 -2.34
C MET A 22 -19.48 -18.30 -3.42
N THR A 23 -19.74 -18.71 -4.66
CA THR A 23 -19.96 -17.79 -5.79
C THR A 23 -21.41 -17.34 -5.92
N GLY A 24 -22.33 -17.91 -5.12
CA GLY A 24 -23.77 -17.67 -5.23
C GLY A 24 -24.37 -18.08 -6.58
N SER A 25 -23.66 -18.92 -7.35
CA SER A 25 -24.01 -19.27 -8.74
C SER A 25 -24.28 -20.76 -8.84
N SER A 26 -25.35 -21.16 -9.53
CA SER A 26 -25.70 -22.59 -9.68
C SER A 26 -24.69 -23.34 -10.56
N ALA A 27 -24.36 -24.57 -10.17
CA ALA A 27 -23.54 -25.45 -11.00
C ALA A 27 -24.30 -26.00 -12.22
N LYS A 28 -23.71 -25.81 -13.42
CA LYS A 28 -24.22 -26.33 -14.69
C LYS A 28 -23.34 -27.48 -15.17
N TYR A 29 -23.93 -28.66 -15.34
CA TYR A 29 -23.24 -29.81 -15.91
C TYR A 29 -23.15 -29.69 -17.44
N LEU A 30 -21.94 -29.83 -17.99
CA LEU A 30 -21.66 -29.62 -19.42
C LEU A 30 -21.84 -30.88 -20.29
N GLY A 31 -22.14 -32.03 -19.70
CA GLY A 31 -22.42 -33.26 -20.45
C GLY A 31 -21.17 -33.94 -21.04
N VAL A 32 -21.39 -34.97 -21.85
CA VAL A 32 -20.31 -35.70 -22.54
C VAL A 32 -19.80 -34.90 -23.76
N PRO A 33 -18.51 -35.01 -24.13
CA PRO A 33 -17.48 -35.88 -23.56
C PRO A 33 -16.73 -35.32 -22.34
N SER A 34 -16.90 -34.03 -22.01
CA SER A 34 -16.09 -33.36 -20.98
C SER A 34 -16.45 -33.78 -19.55
N CYS A 35 -17.73 -34.07 -19.29
CA CYS A 35 -18.27 -34.37 -17.96
C CYS A 35 -17.92 -33.31 -16.90
N ALA A 36 -17.72 -32.07 -17.33
CA ALA A 36 -17.31 -30.94 -16.49
C ALA A 36 -18.52 -30.20 -15.88
N TYR A 37 -18.27 -29.43 -14.83
CA TYR A 37 -19.24 -28.51 -14.25
C TYR A 37 -18.76 -27.07 -14.43
N GLN A 38 -19.65 -26.19 -14.87
CA GLN A 38 -19.41 -24.75 -14.90
C GLN A 38 -20.16 -24.08 -13.75
N VAL A 39 -19.45 -23.26 -12.99
CA VAL A 39 -19.99 -22.45 -11.89
C VAL A 39 -19.46 -21.03 -12.07
N SER A 40 -20.32 -20.10 -12.49
CA SER A 40 -19.87 -18.73 -12.84
C SER A 40 -18.74 -18.78 -13.89
N CYS A 41 -17.58 -18.16 -13.62
CA CYS A 41 -16.39 -18.19 -14.46
C CYS A 41 -15.47 -19.41 -14.23
N PHE A 42 -15.83 -20.32 -13.33
CA PHE A 42 -15.05 -21.51 -13.01
C PHE A 42 -15.57 -22.73 -13.75
N THR A 43 -14.66 -23.57 -14.21
CA THR A 43 -14.96 -24.88 -14.77
C THR A 43 -14.20 -25.96 -13.99
N VAL A 44 -14.93 -26.94 -13.46
CA VAL A 44 -14.36 -28.11 -12.79
C VAL A 44 -14.40 -29.29 -13.73
N SER A 45 -13.23 -29.80 -14.11
CA SER A 45 -13.07 -30.96 -15.00
C SER A 45 -13.51 -32.26 -14.32
N LYS A 46 -13.59 -33.34 -15.11
CA LYS A 46 -13.97 -34.66 -14.60
C LYS A 46 -12.94 -35.18 -13.58
N GLU A 47 -11.69 -34.78 -13.73
CA GLU A 47 -10.52 -35.17 -12.93
C GLU A 47 -10.31 -34.27 -11.69
N GLY A 48 -11.20 -33.29 -11.46
CA GLY A 48 -11.11 -32.39 -10.31
C GLY A 48 -10.13 -31.23 -10.52
N GLU A 49 -9.89 -30.86 -11.78
CA GLU A 49 -9.10 -29.69 -12.12
C GLU A 49 -10.03 -28.47 -12.26
N LEU A 50 -9.73 -27.41 -11.53
CA LEU A 50 -10.42 -26.13 -11.62
C LEU A 50 -9.70 -25.25 -12.64
N THR A 51 -10.42 -24.82 -13.66
CA THR A 51 -9.96 -23.82 -14.63
C THR A 51 -10.84 -22.58 -14.55
N PHE A 52 -10.27 -21.43 -14.87
CA PHE A 52 -10.99 -20.18 -14.99
C PHE A 52 -10.49 -19.42 -16.21
N GLU A 53 -11.38 -18.65 -16.84
CA GLU A 53 -11.07 -17.87 -18.03
C GLU A 53 -10.20 -16.64 -17.70
N ASP A 54 -9.30 -16.30 -18.63
CA ASP A 54 -8.37 -15.19 -18.49
C ASP A 54 -9.13 -13.85 -18.42
N GLY A 55 -8.93 -13.09 -17.34
CA GLY A 55 -9.71 -11.87 -17.02
C GLY A 55 -10.61 -11.98 -15.78
N ALA A 56 -10.64 -13.13 -15.10
CA ALA A 56 -11.23 -13.23 -13.76
C ALA A 56 -10.40 -12.44 -12.74
N ASP A 57 -11.08 -11.74 -11.83
CA ASP A 57 -10.48 -11.00 -10.72
C ASP A 57 -9.67 -11.95 -9.83
N ILE A 58 -8.34 -11.84 -9.89
CA ILE A 58 -7.37 -12.71 -9.20
C ILE A 58 -7.65 -12.76 -7.69
N SER A 59 -8.11 -11.65 -7.11
CA SER A 59 -8.48 -11.54 -5.69
C SER A 59 -9.62 -12.51 -5.31
N LYS A 60 -10.55 -12.80 -6.24
CA LYS A 60 -11.64 -13.76 -6.01
C LYS A 60 -11.17 -15.19 -6.08
N LEU A 61 -10.10 -15.47 -6.83
CA LEU A 61 -9.51 -16.79 -6.92
C LEU A 61 -8.76 -17.15 -5.64
N GLU A 62 -7.97 -16.22 -5.09
CA GLU A 62 -7.23 -16.43 -3.83
C GLU A 62 -8.18 -16.75 -2.67
N LEU A 63 -9.22 -15.94 -2.49
CA LEU A 63 -10.25 -16.16 -1.47
C LEU A 63 -11.00 -17.49 -1.67
N LEU A 64 -11.20 -17.90 -2.92
CA LEU A 64 -11.82 -19.19 -3.24
C LEU A 64 -10.93 -20.34 -2.76
N ILE A 65 -9.64 -20.33 -3.12
CA ILE A 65 -8.69 -21.39 -2.77
C ILE A 65 -8.53 -21.51 -1.25
N GLU A 66 -8.36 -20.38 -0.55
CA GLU A 66 -8.20 -20.36 0.90
C GLU A 66 -9.40 -21.03 1.59
N ARG A 67 -10.61 -20.64 1.20
CA ARG A 67 -11.82 -21.22 1.79
C ARG A 67 -12.02 -22.69 1.43
N LEU A 68 -11.64 -23.09 0.22
CA LEU A 68 -11.67 -24.50 -0.18
C LEU A 68 -10.70 -25.33 0.70
N ALA A 69 -9.52 -24.78 1.03
CA ALA A 69 -8.56 -25.42 1.92
C ALA A 69 -9.11 -25.56 3.36
N GLU A 70 -9.81 -24.55 3.90
CA GLU A 70 -10.51 -24.65 5.19
C GLU A 70 -11.54 -25.80 5.23
N HIS A 71 -12.09 -26.17 4.08
CA HIS A 71 -13.04 -27.28 3.93
C HIS A 71 -12.37 -28.61 3.52
N GLY A 72 -11.04 -28.68 3.51
CA GLY A 72 -10.25 -29.88 3.29
C GLY A 72 -9.94 -30.19 1.82
N PHE A 73 -10.06 -29.21 0.92
CA PHE A 73 -9.61 -29.35 -0.47
C PHE A 73 -8.23 -28.71 -0.64
N GLU A 74 -7.21 -29.55 -0.79
CA GLU A 74 -5.83 -29.10 -1.02
C GLU A 74 -5.58 -28.87 -2.52
N ALA A 75 -5.03 -27.70 -2.86
CA ALA A 75 -4.72 -27.32 -4.23
C ALA A 75 -3.24 -27.63 -4.55
N GLU A 76 -3.00 -28.41 -5.61
CA GLU A 76 -1.69 -28.58 -6.23
C GLU A 76 -1.57 -27.61 -7.40
N ILE A 77 -0.87 -26.49 -7.18
CA ILE A 77 -0.70 -25.41 -8.15
C ILE A 77 0.51 -25.75 -9.04
N THR A 78 0.26 -26.13 -10.30
CA THR A 78 1.31 -26.64 -11.21
C THR A 78 2.02 -25.55 -12.03
N GLU A 79 1.58 -24.30 -11.96
CA GLU A 79 2.27 -23.16 -12.56
C GLU A 79 2.71 -22.19 -11.47
N THR A 80 4.02 -22.01 -11.35
CA THR A 80 4.68 -21.04 -10.49
C THR A 80 4.12 -19.65 -10.77
N ILE A 81 3.18 -19.22 -9.93
CA ILE A 81 3.11 -17.82 -9.53
C ILE A 81 4.51 -17.54 -8.95
N PRO A 82 5.23 -16.46 -9.35
CA PRO A 82 6.39 -16.05 -8.57
C PRO A 82 5.87 -15.88 -7.15
N ALA A 83 6.31 -16.77 -6.26
CA ALA A 83 6.07 -16.62 -4.84
C ALA A 83 6.61 -15.24 -4.49
N LYS A 84 5.73 -14.26 -4.29
CA LYS A 84 5.96 -13.41 -3.14
C LYS A 84 5.89 -14.37 -2.00
N GLU A 85 7.05 -14.68 -1.43
CA GLU A 85 7.16 -15.26 -0.12
C GLU A 85 6.23 -14.44 0.78
N SER A 86 5.00 -14.90 1.00
CA SER A 86 4.24 -14.45 2.14
C SER A 86 4.89 -15.17 3.31
N SER A 87 6.05 -14.66 3.74
CA SER A 87 6.31 -14.72 5.16
C SER A 87 5.09 -14.05 5.80
N ASP A 88 4.42 -14.73 6.73
CA ASP A 88 3.32 -14.16 7.52
C ASP A 88 3.80 -12.99 8.43
N GLU A 89 4.99 -12.45 8.18
CA GLU A 89 5.50 -11.23 8.79
C GLU A 89 5.07 -10.05 7.92
N ILE A 90 4.20 -9.20 8.47
CA ILE A 90 3.90 -7.90 7.87
C ILE A 90 5.21 -7.10 7.87
N GLU A 91 5.91 -7.08 6.74
CA GLU A 91 7.22 -6.41 6.61
C GLU A 91 7.13 -4.90 6.88
N GLY A 92 5.98 -4.29 6.56
CA GLY A 92 5.76 -2.88 6.81
C GLY A 92 4.47 -2.34 6.21
N LEU A 93 4.20 -1.07 6.51
CA LEU A 93 3.15 -0.29 5.88
C LEU A 93 3.69 0.35 4.59
N VAL A 94 3.11 -0.05 3.46
CA VAL A 94 3.32 0.60 2.16
C VAL A 94 2.13 1.50 1.86
N ILE A 95 2.40 2.77 1.57
CA ILE A 95 1.36 3.71 1.13
C ILE A 95 1.50 3.86 -0.38
N GLU A 96 0.42 3.59 -1.12
CA GLU A 96 0.40 3.64 -2.58
C GLU A 96 -0.52 4.75 -3.08
N LEU A 97 -0.08 5.44 -4.13
CA LEU A 97 -0.88 6.43 -4.85
C LEU A 97 -0.97 6.03 -6.33
N PRO A 98 -2.14 6.14 -6.98
CA PRO A 98 -2.27 5.82 -8.40
C PRO A 98 -1.33 6.68 -9.24
N ARG A 99 -0.63 6.07 -10.21
CA ARG A 99 0.31 6.77 -11.11
C ARG A 99 -0.36 7.92 -11.86
N ALA A 100 -1.65 7.79 -12.16
CA ALA A 100 -2.50 8.80 -12.77
C ALA A 100 -2.64 10.09 -11.93
N THR A 101 -2.36 10.04 -10.61
CA THR A 101 -2.37 11.25 -9.78
C THR A 101 -1.19 12.19 -10.08
N PHE A 102 -0.11 11.65 -10.64
CA PHE A 102 1.12 12.37 -10.96
C PHE A 102 1.25 12.65 -12.46
N THR A 103 1.77 13.82 -12.78
CA THR A 103 2.39 14.08 -14.09
C THR A 103 3.87 13.67 -14.04
N ASP A 104 4.52 13.47 -15.18
CA ASP A 104 5.95 13.15 -15.23
C ASP A 104 6.80 14.23 -14.55
N THR A 105 6.43 15.51 -14.76
CA THR A 105 7.03 16.64 -14.05
C THR A 105 6.74 16.59 -12.55
N GLY A 106 5.55 16.15 -12.14
CA GLY A 106 5.18 15.97 -10.74
C GLY A 106 6.01 14.89 -10.04
N LEU A 107 6.35 13.80 -10.72
CA LEU A 107 7.25 12.77 -10.19
C LEU A 107 8.69 13.29 -10.04
N GLU A 108 9.19 14.00 -11.04
CA GLU A 108 10.51 14.62 -10.97
C GLU A 108 10.57 15.66 -9.83
N ASN A 109 9.51 16.44 -9.67
CA ASN A 109 9.35 17.35 -8.54
C ASN A 109 9.34 16.61 -7.20
N LEU A 110 8.65 15.48 -7.09
CA LEU A 110 8.63 14.65 -5.89
C LEU A 110 10.05 14.18 -5.53
N LYS A 111 10.82 13.68 -6.51
CA LYS A 111 12.21 13.28 -6.31
C LYS A 111 13.07 14.44 -5.81
N ARG A 112 12.98 15.63 -6.44
CA ARG A 112 13.70 16.84 -5.99
C ARG A 112 13.28 17.31 -4.60
N LEU A 113 12.01 17.14 -4.25
CA LEU A 113 11.50 17.48 -2.93
C LEU A 113 12.11 16.55 -1.86
N LEU A 114 12.26 15.27 -2.17
CA LEU A 114 12.92 14.29 -1.31
C LEU A 114 14.44 14.50 -1.26
N GLU A 115 15.09 14.94 -2.32
CA GLU A 115 16.50 15.33 -2.26
C GLU A 115 16.72 16.56 -1.36
N SER A 116 15.86 17.58 -1.50
CA SER A 116 16.02 18.84 -0.75
C SER A 116 15.59 18.76 0.71
N LYS A 117 14.59 17.92 1.03
CA LYS A 117 13.99 17.82 2.37
C LYS A 117 14.05 16.43 2.98
N GLY A 118 14.58 15.45 2.28
CA GLY A 118 14.63 14.06 2.72
C GLY A 118 15.35 13.89 4.05
N GLY A 119 16.46 14.61 4.28
CA GLY A 119 17.14 14.57 5.58
C GLY A 119 16.24 14.97 6.75
N LEU A 120 15.37 15.97 6.55
CA LEU A 120 14.44 16.42 7.58
C LEU A 120 13.25 15.46 7.73
N ILE A 121 12.76 14.89 6.63
CA ILE A 121 11.71 13.87 6.62
C ILE A 121 12.18 12.59 7.33
N LYS A 122 13.38 12.11 7.00
CA LYS A 122 14.07 10.98 7.64
C LYS A 122 14.13 11.16 9.16
N LYS A 123 14.58 12.32 9.64
CA LYS A 123 14.61 12.62 11.08
C LYS A 123 13.23 12.69 11.72
N ALA A 124 12.25 13.31 11.05
CA ALA A 124 10.90 13.45 11.57
C ALA A 124 10.18 12.11 11.75
N LEU A 125 10.39 11.19 10.79
CA LEU A 125 9.76 9.88 10.74
C LEU A 125 10.64 8.76 11.32
N GLN A 126 11.85 9.10 11.80
CA GLN A 126 12.87 8.15 12.29
C GLN A 126 13.25 7.06 11.27
N LEU A 127 13.41 7.46 10.01
CA LEU A 127 13.75 6.58 8.89
C LEU A 127 15.21 6.77 8.46
N GLU A 128 15.85 5.68 8.04
CA GLU A 128 17.19 5.73 7.44
C GLU A 128 17.12 6.11 5.97
N GLU A 129 16.12 5.57 5.26
CA GLU A 129 15.94 5.72 3.82
C GLU A 129 14.49 6.06 3.46
N LEU A 130 14.31 6.60 2.25
CA LEU A 130 12.99 6.96 1.71
C LEU A 130 12.81 6.31 0.34
N PRO A 131 12.85 4.97 0.24
CA PRO A 131 12.68 4.26 -1.03
C PRO A 131 11.31 4.53 -1.62
N ILE A 132 11.27 4.72 -2.94
CA ILE A 132 10.03 4.87 -3.71
C ILE A 132 10.13 4.00 -4.94
N GLU A 133 9.10 3.17 -5.13
CA GLU A 133 8.90 2.39 -6.34
C GLU A 133 7.88 3.10 -7.23
N VAL A 134 8.20 3.20 -8.53
CA VAL A 134 7.31 3.81 -9.52
C VAL A 134 7.07 2.77 -10.60
N THR A 135 5.81 2.41 -10.79
CA THR A 135 5.34 1.57 -11.89
C THR A 135 4.39 2.38 -12.79
N ASP A 136 3.94 1.77 -13.88
CA ASP A 136 2.97 2.40 -14.79
C ASP A 136 1.59 2.62 -14.14
N GLU A 137 1.27 1.86 -13.09
CA GLU A 137 -0.03 1.91 -12.42
C GLU A 137 0.01 2.68 -11.09
N ARG A 138 1.12 2.65 -10.36
CA ARG A 138 1.21 3.17 -8.99
C ARG A 138 2.58 3.73 -8.62
N VAL A 139 2.58 4.57 -7.59
CA VAL A 139 3.75 5.08 -6.89
C VAL A 139 3.66 4.60 -5.44
N SER A 140 4.62 3.77 -5.01
CA SER A 140 4.60 3.10 -3.71
C SER A 140 5.70 3.67 -2.81
N PHE A 141 5.32 4.02 -1.59
CA PHE A 141 6.21 4.59 -0.56
C PHE A 141 6.51 3.50 0.48
N LEU A 142 7.70 2.89 0.41
CA LEU A 142 8.11 1.76 1.25
C LEU A 142 8.83 2.26 2.51
N TRP A 143 8.21 3.21 3.21
CA TRP A 143 8.89 3.99 4.24
C TRP A 143 8.76 3.41 5.65
N PHE A 144 7.70 2.66 5.95
CA PHE A 144 7.29 2.44 7.33
C PHE A 144 7.39 0.96 7.71
N PRO A 145 8.38 0.54 8.52
CA PRO A 145 8.42 -0.82 9.06
C PRO A 145 7.29 -1.03 10.08
N PHE A 146 6.83 -2.27 10.23
CA PHE A 146 5.82 -2.64 11.25
C PHE A 146 6.50 -2.83 12.62
N PRO A 147 5.84 -2.55 13.77
CA PRO A 147 4.48 -2.04 13.94
C PRO A 147 4.33 -0.52 13.79
N VAL A 148 3.19 -0.09 13.22
CA VAL A 148 2.81 1.33 13.10
C VAL A 148 1.50 1.57 13.83
N ALA A 149 1.45 2.58 14.71
CA ALA A 149 0.25 2.90 15.47
C ALA A 149 -0.86 3.50 14.57
N PRO A 150 -2.15 3.32 14.88
CA PRO A 150 -3.25 3.87 14.05
C PRO A 150 -3.15 5.39 13.80
N GLU A 151 -2.73 6.15 14.81
CA GLU A 151 -2.52 7.60 14.71
C GLU A 151 -1.36 7.95 13.76
N GLU A 152 -0.32 7.11 13.74
CA GLU A 152 0.82 7.23 12.83
C GLU A 152 0.40 6.91 11.40
N ILE A 153 -0.34 5.82 11.18
CA ILE A 153 -0.89 5.46 9.86
C ILE A 153 -1.65 6.64 9.27
N LYS A 154 -2.55 7.26 10.05
CA LYS A 154 -3.31 8.44 9.62
C LYS A 154 -2.40 9.62 9.28
N ALA A 155 -1.46 9.95 10.16
CA ALA A 155 -0.54 11.07 9.96
C ALA A 155 0.36 10.87 8.73
N TYR A 156 0.90 9.67 8.54
CA TYR A 156 1.77 9.29 7.43
C TYR A 156 1.04 9.28 6.10
N SER A 157 -0.16 8.70 6.07
CA SER A 157 -1.04 8.70 4.88
C SER A 157 -1.36 10.13 4.44
N HIS A 158 -1.76 10.99 5.39
CA HIS A 158 -2.06 12.38 5.07
C HIS A 158 -0.81 13.15 4.64
N PHE A 159 0.34 12.90 5.29
CA PHE A 159 1.61 13.52 4.92
C PHE A 159 2.03 13.18 3.48
N ILE A 160 1.95 11.89 3.09
CA ILE A 160 2.29 11.44 1.73
C ILE A 160 1.33 12.02 0.69
N CYS A 161 0.03 12.01 0.95
CA CYS A 161 -0.96 12.64 0.08
C CYS A 161 -0.67 14.13 -0.15
N SER A 162 -0.37 14.87 0.92
CA SER A 162 -0.03 16.29 0.84
C SER A 162 1.31 16.54 0.15
N LEU A 163 2.28 15.63 0.31
CA LEU A 163 3.56 15.68 -0.39
C LEU A 163 3.38 15.50 -1.91
N ALA A 164 2.58 14.51 -2.30
CA ALA A 164 2.22 14.26 -3.70
C ALA A 164 1.47 15.44 -4.32
N LYS A 165 0.50 16.00 -3.57
CA LYS A 165 -0.22 17.21 -3.99
C LYS A 165 0.73 18.39 -4.22
N LEU A 166 1.65 18.63 -3.28
CA LEU A 166 2.64 19.71 -3.42
C LEU A 166 3.54 19.51 -4.64
N ALA A 167 4.01 18.28 -4.86
CA ALA A 167 4.86 17.95 -6.02
C ALA A 167 4.15 18.17 -7.36
N LYS A 168 2.84 17.92 -7.41
CA LYS A 168 1.99 18.18 -8.57
C LYS A 168 1.76 19.67 -8.83
N GLU A 169 1.49 20.45 -7.79
CA GLU A 169 1.10 21.86 -7.92
C GLU A 169 2.30 22.81 -8.12
N GLN A 170 3.48 22.47 -7.61
CA GLN A 170 4.64 23.36 -7.71
C GLN A 170 5.29 23.34 -9.10
N LYS A 171 5.33 24.51 -9.75
CA LYS A 171 5.99 24.68 -11.06
C LYS A 171 7.52 24.51 -11.02
N ARG A 172 8.17 24.78 -9.88
CA ARG A 172 9.62 24.66 -9.71
C ARG A 172 9.95 24.22 -8.28
N ILE A 173 10.76 23.17 -8.17
CA ILE A 173 11.33 22.70 -6.91
C ILE A 173 12.86 22.68 -7.05
N THR A 174 13.55 23.27 -6.07
CA THR A 174 15.01 23.25 -6.00
C THR A 174 15.47 22.05 -5.17
N ALA A 175 16.26 21.18 -5.78
CA ALA A 175 16.81 19.99 -5.11
C ALA A 175 17.86 20.30 -4.02
N LYS A 176 18.44 21.50 -4.03
CA LYS A 176 19.55 21.83 -3.13
C LYS A 176 19.08 21.84 -1.66
N PRO A 177 19.63 20.98 -0.79
CA PRO A 177 19.34 21.01 0.64
C PRO A 177 19.84 22.35 1.20
N LYS A 178 19.03 22.95 2.06
CA LYS A 178 19.42 24.16 2.80
C LYS A 178 19.96 23.75 4.16
N GLU A 179 20.95 24.47 4.66
CA GLU A 179 21.37 24.35 6.06
C GLU A 179 20.20 24.72 6.97
N ILE A 180 19.92 23.82 7.92
CA ILE A 180 18.80 23.93 8.85
C ILE A 180 19.39 24.05 10.25
N GLU A 181 19.34 25.26 10.80
CA GLU A 181 19.75 25.53 12.19
C GLU A 181 18.75 24.96 13.22
N ASN A 182 17.46 24.99 12.89
CA ASN A 182 16.38 24.49 13.75
C ASN A 182 15.43 23.60 12.95
N GLU A 183 15.55 22.30 13.18
CA GLU A 183 14.81 21.25 12.47
C GLU A 183 13.32 21.36 12.73
N LYS A 184 12.92 21.52 13.99
CA LYS A 184 11.51 21.58 14.39
C LYS A 184 10.82 22.80 13.80
N TYR A 185 11.48 23.96 13.78
CA TYR A 185 10.95 25.15 13.10
C TYR A 185 10.85 24.95 11.58
N ALA A 186 11.91 24.44 10.95
CA ALA A 186 11.95 24.23 9.51
C ALA A 186 10.86 23.24 9.05
N PHE A 187 10.66 22.16 9.80
CA PHE A 187 9.65 21.15 9.47
C PHE A 187 8.24 21.66 9.74
N ARG A 188 8.01 22.42 10.82
CA ARG A 188 6.73 23.10 11.04
C ARG A 188 6.38 23.99 9.84
N CYS A 189 7.30 24.83 9.39
CA CYS A 189 7.11 25.67 8.20
C CYS A 189 6.82 24.85 6.94
N PHE A 190 7.40 23.64 6.85
CA PHE A 190 7.11 22.73 5.75
C PHE A 190 5.70 22.13 5.85
N LEU A 191 5.27 21.68 7.02
CA LEU A 191 3.90 21.19 7.27
C LEU A 191 2.84 22.25 6.96
N LEU A 192 3.11 23.52 7.24
CA LEU A 192 2.22 24.62 6.86
C LEU A 192 2.08 24.75 5.34
N ARG A 193 3.16 24.57 4.58
CA ARG A 193 3.09 24.57 3.09
C ARG A 193 2.37 23.36 2.55
N LEU A 194 2.39 22.24 3.27
CA LEU A 194 1.65 21.02 2.95
C LEU A 194 0.17 21.12 3.34
N GLY A 195 -0.28 22.20 4.00
CA GLY A 195 -1.68 22.42 4.35
C GLY A 195 -2.10 21.93 5.73
N PHE A 196 -1.16 21.56 6.61
CA PHE A 196 -1.47 21.19 8.00
C PHE A 196 -1.80 22.44 8.86
N ILE A 197 -2.92 23.10 8.56
CA ILE A 197 -3.36 24.37 9.14
C ILE A 197 -4.72 24.17 9.81
N GLY A 198 -4.80 24.44 11.11
CA GLY A 198 -6.02 24.26 11.89
C GLY A 198 -5.84 23.30 13.08
N ASP A 199 -6.88 23.20 13.89
CA ASP A 199 -6.88 22.35 15.10
C ASP A 199 -7.10 20.88 14.77
N GLU A 200 -7.74 20.58 13.63
CA GLU A 200 -7.93 19.22 13.11
C GLU A 200 -6.60 18.51 12.82
N TYR A 201 -5.54 19.27 12.53
CA TYR A 201 -4.19 18.75 12.26
C TYR A 201 -3.26 18.82 13.48
N LYS A 202 -3.79 19.16 14.66
CA LYS A 202 -2.97 19.37 15.87
C LYS A 202 -2.27 18.08 16.30
N ALA A 203 -2.95 16.94 16.22
CA ALA A 203 -2.40 15.64 16.57
C ALA A 203 -1.28 15.22 15.60
N GLU A 204 -1.53 15.32 14.30
CA GLU A 204 -0.58 14.98 13.24
C GLU A 204 0.66 15.87 13.32
N ARG A 205 0.49 17.18 13.52
CA ARG A 205 1.62 18.11 13.71
C ARG A 205 2.44 17.77 14.94
N LYS A 206 1.80 17.44 16.07
CA LYS A 206 2.50 17.05 17.29
C LYS A 206 3.35 15.79 17.05
N LEU A 207 2.76 14.79 16.39
CA LEU A 207 3.40 13.53 16.05
C LEU A 207 4.62 13.75 15.14
N LEU A 208 4.42 14.42 14.00
CA LEU A 208 5.44 14.69 12.97
C LEU A 208 6.57 15.63 13.45
N LEU A 209 6.36 16.41 14.52
CA LEU A 209 7.37 17.31 15.10
C LEU A 209 8.02 16.74 16.37
N SER A 210 7.53 15.63 16.90
CA SER A 210 7.92 15.12 18.23
C SER A 210 9.38 14.69 18.31
N LYS A 211 9.93 14.18 17.20
CA LYS A 211 11.28 13.61 17.10
C LYS A 211 12.34 14.61 16.63
N LEU A 212 11.94 15.84 16.29
CA LEU A 212 12.84 16.88 15.78
C LEU A 212 13.38 17.77 16.90
N THR A 213 14.63 18.21 16.74
CA THR A 213 15.33 19.06 17.70
C THR A 213 15.02 20.55 17.49
N GLY A 214 15.12 21.33 18.58
CA GLY A 214 14.92 22.78 18.56
C GLY A 214 13.49 23.24 18.89
N SER A 215 13.26 24.55 18.75
CA SER A 215 11.98 25.20 19.03
C SER A 215 11.09 25.24 17.79
N SER A 216 9.79 24.98 17.92
CA SER A 216 8.86 25.16 16.79
C SER A 216 8.53 26.63 16.51
N ALA A 217 8.88 27.55 17.42
CA ALA A 217 8.47 28.96 17.34
C ALA A 217 9.52 29.85 16.68
N PHE A 218 10.81 29.56 16.87
CA PHE A 218 11.91 30.44 16.44
C PHE A 218 12.83 29.75 15.43
N LYS A 219 13.26 30.49 14.41
CA LYS A 219 14.15 29.96 13.35
C LYS A 219 15.55 29.63 13.86
N SER A 220 16.05 30.41 14.82
CA SER A 220 17.28 30.15 15.56
C SER A 220 16.91 29.85 17.00
N GLY A 221 17.60 28.90 17.66
CA GLY A 221 17.15 28.22 18.89
C GLY A 221 16.91 29.07 20.14
N GLU A 222 17.22 30.37 20.12
CA GLU A 222 17.07 31.26 21.27
C GLU A 222 15.82 32.12 21.16
N ALA A 223 14.93 32.01 22.16
CA ALA A 223 14.08 33.12 22.51
C ALA A 223 15.01 34.22 23.04
N LYS A 224 15.24 35.30 22.27
CA LYS A 224 15.83 36.52 22.84
C LYS A 224 14.93 36.96 23.98
N HIS A 225 15.28 36.62 25.22
CA HIS A 225 14.75 37.28 26.40
C HIS A 225 15.08 38.76 26.22
N LYS A 226 14.05 39.57 25.92
CA LYS A 226 14.14 40.99 26.22
C LYS A 226 14.15 41.07 27.75
N GLU A 227 15.34 41.22 28.32
CA GLU A 227 15.47 41.90 29.61
C GLU A 227 14.85 43.28 29.40
N VAL A 228 13.70 43.49 30.03
CA VAL A 228 13.11 44.81 30.19
C VAL A 228 13.68 45.29 31.51
N GLU A 229 14.64 46.22 31.41
CA GLU A 229 15.17 47.01 32.52
C GLU A 229 14.10 47.98 33.04
#